data_AF-A0A811LM89-F1
#
_entry.id   AF-A0A811LM89-F1
#
_cell.length_a   1.000
_cell.length_b   1.000
_cell.length_c   1.000
_cell.angle_alpha   90.00
_cell.angle_beta   90.00
_cell.angle_gamma   90.00
#
_symmetry.space_group_name_H-M   'P 1'
#
loop_
_entity.id
_entity.type
_entity.pdbx_description
1 polymer ?
#
loop_
_entity_poly.entity_id
_entity_poly.type
_entity_poly.pdbx_seq_one_letter_code
_entity_poly.pdbx_strand_id
1 'polypeptide(L)'
;MMGDHGGCATKLAVAMSSAANPNSSTSILTVALFDSKETPEAIRQCFGKLFEEYDALDGLELEIEGVSYIFETSYTGDLKYLRICLGLSLGNPTYYCVICDAEKPASISSMPIDPSKHTNRNYGATSVLQHEYAPLIHATSSQIRLPVLHLTTGIIEKILKYLVTTIDDYESSILVQNKNSRKNLKENISESQADTLKKLWDKEMTFFHKAEGWKYILSALELYLNSEVKRRPTEVPPQNELEYCQSDLCIVKTFGIPLPEPTIMPAHIQFDDSPCWYHTTCMGLSLYQFEKALKDPNSKTPTVTYSRQIENVKREYYACIERLQKLKEKRAKLEEKYRPKELSATFYSCLEKLGASRKAWYENLTGIHARKIVTQIPKLIEMLKQNNIFNITGIPNIIDLLSSFGKIQSFTCSRKLTDSECEEVVSLIYEFAEKIKTVMPLENTGQKLHMMLVHGIQQIRKKKDLGLLCEQGIESSHKEFNKLSQRIFTRDPLKRLEWMLKESARKTLINDKTGLKFDDDNEEDINDIN
;
A
#
# COMPACT_ATOMS: atom_id res chain seq x y z
N MET A 1 -8.40 13.37 -12.17
CA MET A 1 -7.04 13.29 -11.62
C MET A 1 -7.08 12.58 -10.26
N MET A 2 -6.07 11.78 -9.98
CA MET A 2 -5.98 10.89 -8.82
C MET A 2 -4.59 11.00 -8.22
N GLY A 3 -4.49 11.13 -6.90
CA GLY A 3 -3.19 11.16 -6.22
C GLY A 3 -3.15 10.26 -5.00
N ASP A 4 -1.99 9.64 -4.79
CA ASP A 4 -1.76 8.77 -3.65
C ASP A 4 -0.28 8.66 -3.30
N HIS A 5 0.00 8.45 -2.02
CA HIS A 5 1.33 8.18 -1.49
C HIS A 5 1.41 6.74 -0.99
N GLY A 6 2.19 5.92 -1.69
CA GLY A 6 2.37 4.51 -1.37
C GLY A 6 3.74 4.00 -1.80
N GLY A 7 4.39 3.25 -0.91
CA GLY A 7 5.79 2.86 -1.05
C GLY A 7 6.72 4.05 -0.75
N CYS A 8 7.68 4.31 -1.62
CA CYS A 8 8.62 5.42 -1.47
C CYS A 8 8.19 6.71 -2.20
N ALA A 9 7.18 6.65 -3.08
CA ALA A 9 6.88 7.75 -4.00
C ALA A 9 5.39 8.12 -4.03
N THR A 10 5.13 9.43 -4.05
CA THR A 10 3.82 10.02 -4.35
C THR A 10 3.61 10.06 -5.85
N LYS A 11 2.42 9.64 -6.30
CA LYS A 11 2.06 9.55 -7.72
C LYS A 11 0.86 10.43 -8.02
N LEU A 12 0.82 10.92 -9.25
CA LEU A 12 -0.31 11.63 -9.83
C LEU A 12 -0.70 10.93 -11.14
N ALA A 13 -1.95 10.53 -11.24
CA ALA A 13 -2.48 9.84 -12.41
C ALA A 13 -3.77 10.49 -12.92
N VAL A 14 -4.04 10.26 -14.21
CA VAL A 14 -5.28 10.67 -14.88
C VAL A 14 -5.97 9.41 -15.38
N ALA A 15 -7.28 9.36 -15.15
CA ALA A 15 -8.18 8.30 -15.62
C ALA A 15 -9.31 8.95 -16.41
N MET A 16 -9.76 8.31 -17.49
CA MET A 16 -10.90 8.75 -18.28
C MET A 16 -12.11 7.87 -17.98
N SER A 17 -13.28 8.46 -17.71
CA SER A 17 -14.50 7.69 -17.47
C SER A 17 -15.02 6.94 -18.70
N SER A 18 -14.56 7.31 -19.90
CA SER A 18 -14.86 6.63 -21.16
C SER A 18 -14.05 5.35 -21.36
N ALA A 19 -12.99 5.13 -20.57
CA ALA A 19 -12.22 3.89 -20.64
C ALA A 19 -13.08 2.69 -20.21
N ALA A 20 -12.84 1.52 -20.81
CA ALA A 20 -13.59 0.31 -20.49
C ALA A 20 -13.40 -0.14 -19.02
N ASN A 21 -12.20 0.08 -18.45
CA ASN A 21 -11.86 -0.28 -17.08
C ASN A 21 -11.13 0.88 -16.38
N PRO A 22 -11.84 1.97 -16.03
CA PRO A 22 -11.22 3.24 -15.63
C PRO A 22 -10.44 3.19 -14.30
N ASN A 23 -10.62 2.13 -13.51
CA ASN A 23 -9.90 1.89 -12.26
C ASN A 23 -8.81 0.81 -12.38
N SER A 24 -8.45 0.40 -13.61
CA SER A 24 -7.32 -0.53 -13.84
C SER A 24 -6.00 0.24 -13.85
N SER A 25 -4.92 -0.35 -13.31
CA SER A 25 -3.56 0.22 -13.46
C SER A 25 -3.17 0.42 -14.93
N THR A 26 -3.69 -0.42 -15.83
CA THR A 26 -3.40 -0.36 -17.27
C THR A 26 -4.23 0.67 -18.03
N SER A 27 -5.23 1.29 -17.38
CA SER A 27 -6.12 2.28 -17.99
C SER A 27 -6.02 3.65 -17.32
N ILE A 28 -5.02 3.83 -16.45
CA ILE A 28 -4.67 5.12 -15.87
C ILE A 28 -3.29 5.54 -16.36
N LEU A 29 -3.16 6.81 -16.72
CA LEU A 29 -1.89 7.38 -17.13
C LEU A 29 -1.25 8.06 -15.91
N THR A 30 -0.12 7.52 -15.43
CA THR A 30 0.69 8.22 -14.42
C THR A 30 1.41 9.38 -15.10
N VAL A 31 1.04 10.61 -14.75
CA VAL A 31 1.58 11.84 -15.37
C VAL A 31 2.74 12.43 -14.59
N ALA A 32 2.83 12.14 -13.29
CA ALA A 32 3.94 12.59 -12.46
C ALA A 32 4.17 11.69 -11.24
N LEU A 33 5.41 11.66 -10.76
CA LEU A 33 5.76 11.12 -9.44
C LEU A 33 6.94 11.88 -8.84
N PHE A 34 7.05 11.82 -7.51
CA PHE A 34 8.24 12.24 -6.79
C PHE A 34 8.55 11.31 -5.61
N ASP A 35 9.84 11.16 -5.29
CA ASP A 35 10.36 10.27 -4.24
C ASP A 35 10.50 11.03 -2.92
N SER A 36 9.38 11.48 -2.36
CA SER A 36 9.35 12.11 -1.04
C SER A 36 7.96 11.97 -0.40
N LYS A 37 7.84 12.40 0.86
CA LYS A 37 6.55 12.43 1.55
C LYS A 37 5.65 13.49 0.93
N GLU A 38 4.34 13.23 0.93
CA GLU A 38 3.33 14.24 0.64
C GLU A 38 3.35 15.36 1.69
N THR A 39 3.99 16.47 1.35
CA THR A 39 3.83 17.76 2.05
C THR A 39 3.22 18.78 1.10
N PRO A 40 2.57 19.83 1.63
CA PRO A 40 2.04 20.91 0.80
C PRO A 40 3.08 21.52 -0.14
N GLU A 41 4.32 21.71 0.36
CA GLU A 41 5.43 22.30 -0.39
C GLU A 41 5.91 21.36 -1.50
N ALA A 42 6.10 20.07 -1.18
CA ALA A 42 6.53 19.06 -2.15
C ALA A 42 5.50 18.89 -3.27
N ILE A 43 4.21 18.80 -2.94
CA ILE A 43 3.14 18.69 -3.93
C ILE A 43 3.05 19.97 -4.76
N ARG A 44 3.13 21.15 -4.16
CA ARG A 44 3.13 22.42 -4.90
C ARG A 44 4.30 22.50 -5.88
N GLN A 45 5.50 22.15 -5.43
CA GLN A 45 6.71 22.21 -6.25
C GLN A 45 6.68 21.20 -7.40
N CYS A 46 6.22 19.97 -7.14
CA CYS A 46 6.28 18.90 -8.13
C CYS A 46 5.05 18.85 -9.05
N PHE A 47 3.85 19.16 -8.53
CA PHE A 47 2.58 19.00 -9.25
C PHE A 47 1.84 20.31 -9.51
N GLY A 48 2.25 21.46 -8.94
CA GLY A 48 1.50 22.71 -9.03
C GLY A 48 1.16 23.13 -10.46
N LYS A 49 2.13 23.10 -11.37
CA LYS A 49 1.91 23.41 -12.79
C LYS A 49 0.91 22.44 -13.46
N LEU A 50 0.95 21.16 -13.09
CA LEU A 50 0.02 20.16 -13.62
C LEU A 50 -1.40 20.38 -13.13
N PHE A 51 -1.58 20.89 -11.90
CA PHE A 51 -2.90 21.29 -11.42
C PHE A 51 -3.44 22.49 -12.19
N GLU A 52 -2.62 23.51 -12.44
CA GLU A 52 -3.02 24.66 -13.27
C GLU A 52 -3.42 24.24 -14.69
N GLU A 53 -2.61 23.37 -15.32
CA GLU A 53 -2.90 22.82 -16.65
C GLU A 53 -4.17 21.96 -16.64
N TYR A 54 -4.41 21.17 -15.59
CA TYR A 54 -5.61 20.32 -15.48
C TYR A 54 -6.88 21.13 -15.18
N ASP A 55 -6.80 22.13 -14.32
CA ASP A 55 -7.91 23.04 -14.01
C ASP A 55 -8.34 23.82 -15.27
N ALA A 56 -7.39 24.19 -16.13
CA ALA A 56 -7.67 24.86 -17.41
C ALA A 56 -8.40 23.98 -18.44
N LEU A 57 -8.45 22.65 -18.24
CA LEU A 57 -9.22 21.76 -19.11
C LEU A 57 -10.71 21.79 -18.79
N ASP A 58 -11.13 22.21 -17.60
CA ASP A 58 -12.54 22.15 -17.21
C ASP A 58 -13.42 23.05 -18.09
N GLY A 59 -14.44 22.46 -18.70
CA GLY A 59 -15.34 23.16 -19.63
C GLY A 59 -14.74 23.42 -21.02
N LEU A 60 -13.50 22.98 -21.30
CA LEU A 60 -12.92 23.09 -22.63
C LEU A 60 -13.66 22.18 -23.62
N GLU A 61 -13.99 22.74 -24.78
CA GLU A 61 -14.61 22.02 -25.89
C GLU A 61 -13.54 21.46 -26.83
N LEU A 62 -13.68 20.18 -27.18
CA LEU A 62 -12.80 19.48 -28.10
C LEU A 62 -13.64 18.79 -29.18
N GLU A 63 -13.32 19.07 -30.43
CA GLU A 63 -13.94 18.39 -31.57
C GLU A 63 -13.05 17.25 -32.05
N ILE A 64 -13.59 16.02 -32.02
CA ILE A 64 -12.93 14.82 -32.55
C ILE A 64 -13.88 14.20 -33.58
N GLU A 65 -13.43 14.07 -34.83
CA GLU A 65 -14.19 13.44 -35.91
C GLU A 65 -15.61 14.01 -36.10
N GLY A 66 -15.77 15.32 -35.89
CA GLY A 66 -17.06 16.02 -36.02
C GLY A 66 -18.00 15.90 -34.81
N VAL A 67 -17.55 15.27 -33.72
CA VAL A 67 -18.26 15.18 -32.45
C VAL A 67 -17.60 16.13 -31.45
N SER A 68 -18.40 17.04 -30.86
CA SER A 68 -17.95 17.94 -29.80
C SER A 68 -18.05 17.27 -28.44
N TYR A 69 -16.96 17.33 -27.68
CA TYR A 69 -16.82 16.84 -26.32
C TYR A 69 -16.50 18.00 -25.39
N ILE A 70 -17.09 17.99 -24.20
CA ILE A 70 -16.75 18.93 -23.12
C ILE A 70 -15.97 18.17 -22.07
N PHE A 71 -14.83 18.71 -21.65
CA PHE A 71 -14.06 18.16 -20.56
C PHE A 71 -14.72 18.47 -19.21
N GLU A 72 -15.03 17.41 -18.45
CA GLU A 72 -15.41 17.51 -17.04
C GLU A 72 -14.27 16.98 -16.15
N THR A 73 -13.67 17.85 -15.37
CA THR A 73 -12.56 17.48 -14.48
C THR A 73 -13.08 16.98 -13.14
N SER A 74 -12.32 16.07 -12.51
CA SER A 74 -12.63 15.63 -11.15
C SER A 74 -11.40 15.16 -10.40
N TYR A 75 -11.44 15.26 -9.08
CA TYR A 75 -10.34 14.97 -8.17
C TYR A 75 -10.68 13.83 -7.22
N THR A 76 -9.77 12.89 -7.05
CA THR A 76 -9.86 11.80 -6.06
C THR A 76 -8.47 11.45 -5.53
N GLY A 77 -8.42 10.63 -4.49
CA GLY A 77 -7.19 10.21 -3.84
C GLY A 77 -7.47 9.87 -2.38
N ASP A 78 -6.46 9.37 -1.67
CA ASP A 78 -6.63 9.16 -0.25
C ASP A 78 -7.04 10.46 0.47
N LEU A 79 -7.66 10.35 1.65
CA LEU A 79 -8.17 11.54 2.34
C LEU A 79 -7.06 12.48 2.80
N LYS A 80 -5.84 11.99 2.98
CA LYS A 80 -4.72 12.81 3.45
C LYS A 80 -4.21 13.68 2.29
N TYR A 81 -3.96 13.07 1.15
CA TYR A 81 -3.65 13.72 -0.12
C TYR A 81 -4.71 14.76 -0.49
N LEU A 82 -6.01 14.37 -0.48
CA LEU A 82 -7.09 15.31 -0.79
C LEU A 82 -7.10 16.51 0.15
N ARG A 83 -6.93 16.30 1.47
CA ARG A 83 -6.82 17.42 2.42
C ARG A 83 -5.64 18.31 2.11
N ILE A 84 -4.50 17.72 1.72
CA ILE A 84 -3.31 18.49 1.37
C ILE A 84 -3.59 19.38 0.14
N CYS A 85 -4.12 18.79 -0.93
CA CYS A 85 -4.42 19.52 -2.16
C CYS A 85 -5.49 20.61 -1.94
N LEU A 86 -6.46 20.37 -1.07
CA LEU A 86 -7.53 21.30 -0.76
C LEU A 86 -7.16 22.36 0.29
N GLY A 87 -5.91 22.36 0.79
CA GLY A 87 -5.45 23.32 1.78
C GLY A 87 -6.11 23.18 3.16
N LEU A 88 -6.57 21.98 3.52
CA LEU A 88 -7.27 21.71 4.76
C LEU A 88 -6.34 21.15 5.84
N SER A 89 -6.58 21.55 7.09
CA SER A 89 -5.83 21.03 8.23
C SER A 89 -5.90 19.51 8.34
N LEU A 90 -4.77 18.85 8.55
CA LEU A 90 -4.67 17.41 8.75
C LEU A 90 -5.04 16.96 10.18
N GLY A 91 -4.91 17.85 11.18
CA GLY A 91 -5.06 17.52 12.59
C GLY A 91 -6.30 18.13 13.24
N ASN A 92 -7.22 17.27 13.72
CA ASN A 92 -8.44 17.65 14.47
C ASN A 92 -9.17 18.90 13.93
N PRO A 93 -9.56 18.91 12.66
CA PRO A 93 -10.28 20.04 12.07
C PRO A 93 -11.65 20.23 12.73
N THR A 94 -12.06 21.49 12.96
CA THR A 94 -13.45 21.83 13.36
C THR A 94 -14.42 21.33 12.30
N TYR A 95 -14.09 21.61 11.04
CA TYR A 95 -14.84 21.14 9.88
C TYR A 95 -14.13 19.95 9.24
N TYR A 96 -14.60 18.76 9.57
CA TYR A 96 -13.90 17.52 9.29
C TYR A 96 -14.11 16.97 7.87
N CYS A 97 -15.15 17.39 7.15
CA CYS A 97 -15.41 16.95 5.77
C CYS A 97 -14.61 17.73 4.71
N VAL A 98 -14.22 17.06 3.63
CA VAL A 98 -13.56 17.68 2.45
C VAL A 98 -14.55 18.15 1.39
N ILE A 99 -15.84 17.88 1.53
CA ILE A 99 -16.87 18.23 0.53
C ILE A 99 -17.82 19.32 1.06
N CYS A 100 -18.13 19.32 2.36
CA CYS A 100 -19.01 20.30 3.00
C CYS A 100 -18.44 20.90 4.29
N ASP A 101 -19.12 21.91 4.81
CA ASP A 101 -18.87 22.61 6.08
C ASP A 101 -19.38 21.86 7.33
N ALA A 102 -19.53 20.54 7.27
CA ALA A 102 -19.98 19.79 8.44
C ALA A 102 -18.98 19.89 9.59
N GLU A 103 -19.47 20.35 10.75
CA GLU A 103 -18.77 20.23 12.03
C GLU A 103 -18.82 18.78 12.53
N LYS A 104 -17.79 18.39 13.29
CA LYS A 104 -17.70 17.03 13.83
C LYS A 104 -18.83 16.79 14.84
N PRO A 105 -19.80 15.90 14.55
CA PRO A 105 -20.87 15.59 15.50
C PRO A 105 -20.30 14.88 16.73
N ALA A 106 -20.96 15.03 17.88
CA ALA A 106 -20.54 14.42 19.14
C ALA A 106 -20.54 12.88 19.05
N SER A 107 -21.52 12.32 18.34
CA SER A 107 -21.69 10.88 18.15
C SER A 107 -22.43 10.56 16.85
N ILE A 108 -22.42 9.28 16.44
CA ILE A 108 -23.17 8.79 15.27
C ILE A 108 -24.66 9.10 15.39
N SER A 109 -25.26 8.94 16.57
CA SER A 109 -26.69 9.22 16.79
C SER A 109 -27.09 10.65 16.41
N SER A 110 -26.20 11.62 16.65
CA SER A 110 -26.43 13.04 16.35
C SER A 110 -26.13 13.46 14.90
N MET A 111 -25.63 12.54 14.06
CA MET A 111 -25.19 12.91 12.71
C MET A 111 -26.36 13.21 11.76
N PRO A 112 -26.37 14.40 11.11
CA PRO A 112 -27.32 14.71 10.05
C PRO A 112 -26.95 14.00 8.75
N ILE A 113 -27.86 13.16 8.25
CA ILE A 113 -27.67 12.36 7.01
C ILE A 113 -28.14 13.13 5.78
N ASP A 114 -29.16 13.97 5.94
CA ASP A 114 -29.77 14.74 4.85
C ASP A 114 -28.74 15.67 4.18
N PRO A 115 -28.42 15.45 2.89
CA PRO A 115 -27.43 16.25 2.19
C PRO A 115 -27.80 17.72 2.04
N SER A 116 -29.08 18.09 2.18
CA SER A 116 -29.53 19.49 2.11
C SER A 116 -29.15 20.31 3.35
N LYS A 117 -28.79 19.65 4.46
CA LYS A 117 -28.38 20.30 5.70
C LYS A 117 -26.91 20.70 5.75
N HIS A 118 -26.18 20.48 4.65
CA HIS A 118 -24.74 20.69 4.57
C HIS A 118 -24.42 21.68 3.45
N THR A 119 -23.60 22.69 3.74
CA THR A 119 -23.16 23.65 2.73
C THR A 119 -21.93 23.09 2.02
N ASN A 120 -22.02 23.00 0.69
CA ASN A 120 -20.91 22.54 -0.13
C ASN A 120 -19.75 23.55 -0.11
N ARG A 121 -18.53 23.03 -0.11
CA ARG A 121 -17.30 23.85 -0.20
C ARG A 121 -16.93 24.12 -1.65
N ASN A 122 -16.36 25.31 -1.88
CA ASN A 122 -15.72 25.69 -3.13
C ASN A 122 -14.28 26.13 -2.84
N TYR A 123 -13.32 25.39 -3.38
CA TYR A 123 -11.89 25.59 -3.18
C TYR A 123 -11.32 26.48 -4.28
N GLY A 124 -10.49 27.46 -3.91
CA GLY A 124 -9.96 28.46 -4.84
C GLY A 124 -10.80 29.74 -4.94
N ALA A 125 -12.03 29.73 -4.43
CA ALA A 125 -12.80 30.95 -4.17
C ALA A 125 -12.52 31.44 -2.73
N THR A 126 -12.52 32.75 -2.52
CA THR A 126 -12.08 33.49 -1.30
C THR A 126 -12.81 33.16 0.03
N SER A 127 -13.57 32.07 0.15
CA SER A 127 -14.51 31.86 1.26
C SER A 127 -14.68 30.42 1.76
N VAL A 128 -13.59 29.68 2.04
CA VAL A 128 -13.70 28.43 2.83
C VAL A 128 -13.27 28.68 4.27
N LEU A 129 -14.10 28.24 5.20
CA LEU A 129 -14.03 28.51 6.65
C LEU A 129 -12.80 27.96 7.39
N GLN A 130 -11.84 27.28 6.73
CA GLN A 130 -10.65 26.74 7.40
C GLN A 130 -9.59 26.27 6.38
N HIS A 131 -8.80 27.20 5.87
CA HIS A 131 -7.58 26.88 5.14
C HIS A 131 -6.35 27.04 6.03
N GLU A 132 -5.50 26.02 6.07
CA GLU A 132 -4.19 26.12 6.72
C GLU A 132 -3.20 26.85 5.79
N TYR A 133 -3.39 26.71 4.48
CA TYR A 133 -2.64 27.38 3.42
C TYR A 133 -3.49 27.44 2.15
N ALA A 134 -3.05 28.22 1.16
CA ALA A 134 -3.75 28.36 -0.11
C ALA A 134 -3.94 27.00 -0.81
N PRO A 135 -5.17 26.62 -1.22
CA PRO A 135 -5.42 25.39 -1.97
C PRO A 135 -4.45 25.22 -3.15
N LEU A 136 -4.06 23.98 -3.39
CA LEU A 136 -3.21 23.60 -4.52
C LEU A 136 -4.02 23.30 -5.78
N ILE A 137 -5.31 22.97 -5.62
CA ILE A 137 -6.26 22.72 -6.70
C ILE A 137 -7.47 23.64 -6.56
N HIS A 138 -8.03 24.08 -7.68
CA HIS A 138 -9.31 24.79 -7.70
C HIS A 138 -10.44 23.81 -8.02
N ALA A 139 -11.29 23.54 -7.03
CA ALA A 139 -12.31 22.53 -7.16
C ALA A 139 -13.60 22.92 -6.45
N THR A 140 -14.72 22.67 -7.09
CA THR A 140 -16.03 22.64 -6.45
C THR A 140 -16.26 21.31 -5.75
N SER A 141 -17.18 21.27 -4.80
CA SER A 141 -17.61 20.02 -4.14
C SER A 141 -18.06 18.95 -5.15
N SER A 142 -18.61 19.36 -6.29
CA SER A 142 -19.01 18.46 -7.40
C SER A 142 -17.83 17.84 -8.13
N GLN A 143 -16.67 18.49 -8.16
CA GLN A 143 -15.48 17.93 -8.82
C GLN A 143 -14.75 16.94 -7.91
N ILE A 144 -14.97 16.98 -6.60
CA ILE A 144 -14.43 15.98 -5.68
C ILE A 144 -15.21 14.65 -5.84
N ARG A 145 -14.48 13.56 -5.99
CA ARG A 145 -14.99 12.18 -6.04
C ARG A 145 -14.67 11.50 -4.72
N LEU A 146 -15.56 10.59 -4.31
CA LEU A 146 -15.36 9.84 -3.08
C LEU A 146 -14.23 8.81 -3.23
N PRO A 147 -13.30 8.73 -2.27
CA PRO A 147 -12.30 7.66 -2.23
C PRO A 147 -12.91 6.38 -1.67
N VAL A 148 -13.75 5.74 -2.47
CA VAL A 148 -14.66 4.69 -2.02
C VAL A 148 -13.92 3.45 -1.52
N LEU A 149 -12.72 3.15 -2.00
CA LEU A 149 -11.91 2.05 -1.47
C LEU A 149 -11.54 2.34 0.00
N HIS A 150 -11.00 3.52 0.30
CA HIS A 150 -10.60 3.88 1.66
C HIS A 150 -11.78 4.18 2.58
N LEU A 151 -12.88 4.71 2.04
CA LEU A 151 -14.14 4.88 2.79
C LEU A 151 -14.67 3.52 3.24
N THR A 152 -14.80 2.58 2.32
CA THR A 152 -15.30 1.22 2.55
C THR A 152 -14.44 0.49 3.58
N THR A 153 -13.13 0.43 3.36
CA THR A 153 -12.20 -0.24 4.27
C THR A 153 -12.28 0.38 5.67
N GLY A 154 -12.30 1.70 5.78
CA GLY A 154 -12.35 2.38 7.08
C GLY A 154 -13.66 2.19 7.85
N ILE A 155 -14.81 2.12 7.14
CA ILE A 155 -16.11 1.86 7.78
C ILE A 155 -16.17 0.40 8.27
N ILE A 156 -15.74 -0.56 7.46
CA ILE A 156 -15.69 -1.99 7.85
C ILE A 156 -14.74 -2.18 9.04
N GLU A 157 -13.54 -1.58 9.01
CA GLU A 157 -12.62 -1.62 10.14
C GLU A 157 -13.24 -1.11 11.43
N LYS A 158 -14.01 -0.03 11.35
CA LYS A 158 -14.69 0.55 12.50
C LYS A 158 -15.74 -0.39 13.09
N ILE A 159 -16.57 -0.99 12.24
CA ILE A 159 -17.59 -1.96 12.67
C ILE A 159 -16.90 -3.17 13.33
N LEU A 160 -15.81 -3.67 12.73
CA LEU A 160 -15.07 -4.81 13.28
C LEU A 160 -14.36 -4.47 14.60
N LYS A 161 -13.82 -3.25 14.74
CA LYS A 161 -13.26 -2.78 16.03
C LYS A 161 -14.32 -2.78 17.11
N TYR A 162 -15.52 -2.26 16.82
CA TYR A 162 -16.64 -2.26 17.77
C TYR A 162 -17.11 -3.68 18.12
N LEU A 163 -17.13 -4.59 17.14
CA LEU A 163 -17.40 -6.01 17.37
C LEU A 163 -16.40 -6.62 18.36
N VAL A 164 -15.10 -6.39 18.13
CA VAL A 164 -14.03 -6.89 19.02
C VAL A 164 -14.16 -6.30 20.42
N THR A 165 -14.44 -4.99 20.56
CA THR A 165 -14.69 -4.37 21.86
C THR A 165 -15.87 -5.02 22.57
N THR A 166 -16.96 -5.32 21.85
CA THR A 166 -18.14 -5.99 22.41
C THR A 166 -17.80 -7.41 22.90
N ILE A 167 -16.98 -8.16 22.14
CA ILE A 167 -16.50 -9.49 22.55
C ILE A 167 -15.64 -9.36 23.81
N ASP A 168 -14.69 -8.43 23.82
CA ASP A 168 -13.76 -8.24 24.93
C ASP A 168 -14.50 -7.84 26.21
N ASP A 169 -15.49 -6.95 26.13
CA ASP A 169 -16.30 -6.52 27.28
C ASP A 169 -17.12 -7.68 27.85
N TYR A 170 -17.70 -8.52 26.99
CA TYR A 170 -18.40 -9.74 27.39
C TYR A 170 -17.45 -10.72 28.10
N GLU A 171 -16.28 -11.01 27.51
CA GLU A 171 -15.29 -11.90 28.12
C GLU A 171 -14.82 -11.37 29.48
N SER A 172 -14.60 -10.04 29.58
CA SER A 172 -14.29 -9.38 30.84
C SER A 172 -15.40 -9.55 31.89
N SER A 173 -16.67 -9.45 31.48
CA SER A 173 -17.79 -9.61 32.41
C SER A 173 -17.88 -11.03 32.99
N ILE A 174 -17.62 -12.05 32.18
CA ILE A 174 -17.53 -13.45 32.62
C ILE A 174 -16.35 -13.64 33.58
N LEU A 175 -15.19 -13.05 33.26
CA LEU A 175 -13.99 -13.18 34.09
C LEU A 175 -14.15 -12.47 35.45
N VAL A 176 -14.84 -11.33 35.50
CA VAL A 176 -15.15 -10.61 36.75
C VAL A 176 -16.12 -11.41 37.62
N GLN A 177 -17.16 -12.02 37.04
CA GLN A 177 -18.06 -12.93 37.76
C GLN A 177 -17.33 -14.15 38.32
N ASN A 178 -16.24 -14.58 37.68
CA ASN A 178 -15.48 -15.77 38.06
C ASN A 178 -14.31 -15.53 39.02
N LYS A 179 -13.92 -14.28 39.35
CA LYS A 179 -12.69 -14.04 40.10
C LYS A 179 -12.72 -12.86 41.09
N ASN A 180 -12.86 -13.23 42.37
CA ASN A 180 -12.05 -12.76 43.50
C ASN A 180 -10.52 -12.94 43.27
N SER A 181 -10.02 -12.86 42.03
CA SER A 181 -8.66 -13.23 41.67
C SER A 181 -8.24 -12.68 40.30
N ARG A 182 -8.01 -11.37 40.20
CA ARG A 182 -6.81 -10.76 39.58
C ARG A 182 -7.07 -9.29 39.34
N LYS A 183 -6.33 -8.46 40.08
CA LYS A 183 -5.99 -7.10 39.67
C LYS A 183 -5.17 -7.19 38.38
N ASN A 184 -5.41 -6.24 37.48
CA ASN A 184 -4.68 -5.96 36.23
C ASN A 184 -5.19 -6.69 34.99
N LEU A 185 -6.21 -6.11 34.36
CA LEU A 185 -6.32 -6.09 32.90
C LEU A 185 -7.09 -4.83 32.49
N LYS A 186 -6.36 -3.71 32.49
CA LYS A 186 -6.74 -2.51 31.74
C LYS A 186 -5.57 -2.22 30.83
N GLU A 187 -5.79 -2.37 29.53
CA GLU A 187 -5.49 -1.38 28.51
C GLU A 187 -5.78 -2.00 27.15
N ASN A 188 -6.75 -1.42 26.43
CA ASN A 188 -6.85 -1.60 24.99
C ASN A 188 -5.52 -1.16 24.37
N ILE A 189 -5.04 -1.89 23.37
CA ILE A 189 -3.78 -1.58 22.70
C ILE A 189 -3.90 -0.18 22.10
N SER A 190 -3.04 0.75 22.52
CA SER A 190 -3.01 2.09 21.94
C SER A 190 -2.53 2.04 20.49
N GLU A 191 -2.93 3.03 19.68
CA GLU A 191 -2.46 3.16 18.30
C GLU A 191 -0.91 3.22 18.21
N SER A 192 -0.24 3.76 19.22
CA SER A 192 1.23 3.77 19.31
C SER A 192 1.85 2.39 19.60
N GLN A 193 1.15 1.52 20.34
CA GLN A 193 1.59 0.15 20.60
C GLN A 193 1.45 -0.73 19.35
N ALA A 194 0.35 -0.54 18.59
CA ALA A 194 0.13 -1.17 17.30
C ALA A 194 1.23 -0.80 16.27
N ASP A 195 1.54 0.50 16.15
CA ASP A 195 2.62 1.00 15.29
C ASP A 195 3.99 0.44 15.69
N THR A 196 4.25 0.26 16.99
CA THR A 196 5.50 -0.36 17.47
C THR A 196 5.65 -1.80 17.01
N LEU A 197 4.58 -2.60 17.06
CA LEU A 197 4.59 -3.99 16.63
C LEU A 197 4.74 -4.13 15.12
N LYS A 198 4.06 -3.26 14.35
CA LYS A 198 4.25 -3.18 12.89
C LYS A 198 5.70 -2.88 12.51
N LYS A 199 6.31 -1.88 13.15
CA LYS A 199 7.74 -1.55 12.94
C LYS A 199 8.69 -2.70 13.28
N LEU A 200 8.36 -3.53 14.27
CA LEU A 200 9.14 -4.72 14.59
C LEU A 200 8.99 -5.81 13.53
N TRP A 201 7.78 -6.01 13.03
CA TRP A 201 7.49 -6.94 11.93
C TRP A 201 8.24 -6.55 10.65
N ASP A 202 8.17 -5.28 10.23
CA ASP A 202 8.87 -4.79 9.04
C ASP A 202 10.39 -4.99 9.14
N LYS A 203 10.95 -4.75 10.33
CA LYS A 203 12.36 -5.03 10.63
C LYS A 203 12.67 -6.53 10.57
N GLU A 204 11.81 -7.37 11.14
CA GLU A 204 11.98 -8.82 11.09
C GLU A 204 12.00 -9.33 9.65
N MET A 205 11.03 -8.91 8.82
CA MET A 205 10.97 -9.27 7.40
C MET A 205 12.24 -8.82 6.65
N THR A 206 12.72 -7.60 6.92
CA THR A 206 13.98 -7.09 6.35
C THR A 206 15.17 -8.00 6.71
N PHE A 207 15.30 -8.41 7.97
CA PHE A 207 16.39 -9.29 8.41
C PHE A 207 16.23 -10.73 7.92
N PHE A 208 15.00 -11.22 7.76
CA PHE A 208 14.71 -12.51 7.16
C PHE A 208 15.22 -12.57 5.71
N HIS A 209 14.88 -11.58 4.89
CA HIS A 209 15.37 -11.51 3.50
C HIS A 209 16.90 -11.39 3.43
N LYS A 210 17.53 -10.62 4.33
CA LYS A 210 19.01 -10.55 4.42
C LYS A 210 19.62 -11.91 4.77
N ALA A 211 19.04 -12.64 5.72
CA ALA A 211 19.54 -13.96 6.12
C ALA A 211 19.44 -14.99 4.98
N GLU A 212 18.32 -15.00 4.24
CA GLU A 212 18.16 -15.85 3.06
C GLU A 212 19.19 -15.50 1.96
N GLY A 213 19.44 -14.21 1.74
CA GLY A 213 20.51 -13.75 0.84
C GLY A 213 21.89 -14.28 1.24
N TRP A 214 22.27 -14.12 2.51
CA TRP A 214 23.55 -14.64 3.02
C TRP A 214 23.65 -16.17 2.97
N LYS A 215 22.56 -16.89 3.24
CA LYS A 215 22.49 -18.36 3.13
C LYS A 215 22.74 -18.81 1.70
N TYR A 216 22.12 -18.13 0.72
CA TYR A 216 22.34 -18.41 -0.69
C TYR A 216 23.81 -18.20 -1.09
N ILE A 217 24.42 -17.08 -0.69
CA ILE A 217 25.85 -16.80 -0.92
C ILE A 217 26.72 -17.91 -0.33
N LEU A 218 26.41 -18.32 0.89
CA LEU A 218 27.16 -19.36 1.58
C LEU A 218 27.11 -20.69 0.82
N SER A 219 25.92 -21.09 0.36
CA SER A 219 25.74 -22.28 -0.46
C SER A 219 26.49 -22.21 -1.79
N ALA A 220 26.50 -21.04 -2.44
CA ALA A 220 27.26 -20.83 -3.67
C ALA A 220 28.77 -20.96 -3.46
N LEU A 221 29.30 -20.36 -2.38
CA LEU A 221 30.73 -20.46 -2.04
C LEU A 221 31.15 -21.88 -1.64
N GLU A 222 30.27 -22.61 -0.94
CA GLU A 222 30.50 -24.01 -0.57
C GLU A 222 30.49 -24.93 -1.80
N LEU A 223 29.61 -24.70 -2.78
CA LEU A 223 29.62 -25.39 -4.07
C LEU A 223 30.91 -25.12 -4.86
N TYR A 224 31.34 -23.85 -4.90
CA TYR A 224 32.55 -23.45 -5.62
C TYR A 224 33.82 -24.08 -5.04
N LEU A 225 33.92 -24.16 -3.72
CA LEU A 225 35.02 -24.83 -3.01
C LEU A 225 35.16 -26.31 -3.32
N ASN A 226 34.04 -26.97 -3.65
CA ASN A 226 34.00 -28.38 -4.00
C ASN A 226 34.19 -28.63 -5.51
N SER A 227 34.30 -27.57 -6.33
CA SER A 227 34.58 -27.67 -7.76
C SER A 227 36.10 -27.56 -8.03
N GLU A 228 36.69 -28.52 -8.75
CA GLU A 228 38.15 -28.62 -8.97
C GLU A 228 38.76 -27.56 -9.91
N VAL A 229 38.03 -26.51 -10.27
CA VAL A 229 38.42 -25.58 -11.34
C VAL A 229 39.25 -24.41 -10.78
N LYS A 230 40.58 -24.49 -10.91
CA LYS A 230 41.51 -23.38 -10.60
C LYS A 230 41.68 -22.49 -11.85
N ARG A 231 41.38 -21.19 -11.75
CA ARG A 231 41.68 -20.22 -12.82
C ARG A 231 42.36 -18.95 -12.27
N ARG A 232 43.20 -18.28 -13.07
CA ARG A 232 44.04 -17.13 -12.67
C ARG A 232 43.55 -15.79 -13.26
N PRO A 233 43.54 -14.68 -12.48
CA PRO A 233 43.12 -13.36 -12.97
C PRO A 233 44.15 -12.65 -13.84
N THR A 234 43.69 -11.89 -14.84
CA THR A 234 44.45 -10.81 -15.53
C THR A 234 43.72 -9.46 -15.50
N GLU A 235 44.46 -8.36 -15.69
CA GLU A 235 44.00 -6.97 -15.55
C GLU A 235 43.62 -6.30 -16.88
N VAL A 236 42.42 -5.67 -16.92
CA VAL A 236 42.10 -4.24 -17.19
C VAL A 236 40.56 -4.11 -17.30
N PRO A 237 39.85 -3.34 -16.46
CA PRO A 237 38.38 -3.33 -16.47
C PRO A 237 37.77 -2.51 -17.64
N PRO A 238 36.67 -2.97 -18.27
CA PRO A 238 35.86 -2.16 -19.18
C PRO A 238 34.86 -1.26 -18.41
N GLN A 239 34.53 -0.10 -18.99
CA GLN A 239 33.88 1.06 -18.34
C GLN A 239 32.41 0.91 -17.86
N ASN A 240 31.77 -0.26 -17.98
CA ASN A 240 30.38 -0.47 -17.52
C ASN A 240 30.28 -1.72 -16.63
N GLU A 241 30.17 -1.51 -15.32
CA GLU A 241 30.60 -2.47 -14.29
C GLU A 241 29.50 -3.42 -13.74
N LEU A 242 28.26 -3.34 -14.23
CA LEU A 242 27.12 -4.08 -13.65
C LEU A 242 26.65 -5.31 -14.46
N GLU A 243 27.02 -5.41 -15.74
CA GLU A 243 26.42 -6.40 -16.65
C GLU A 243 27.28 -7.64 -16.92
N TYR A 244 28.55 -7.65 -16.52
CA TYR A 244 29.50 -8.64 -17.05
C TYR A 244 29.80 -9.81 -16.12
N CYS A 245 29.24 -9.88 -14.90
CA CYS A 245 29.45 -11.06 -14.05
C CYS A 245 28.67 -12.26 -14.61
N GLN A 246 29.40 -13.18 -15.23
CA GLN A 246 28.88 -14.39 -15.87
C GLN A 246 28.69 -15.55 -14.88
N SER A 247 28.71 -15.28 -13.56
CA SER A 247 28.35 -16.29 -12.56
C SER A 247 26.84 -16.41 -12.48
N ASP A 248 26.31 -17.62 -12.70
CA ASP A 248 24.89 -17.96 -12.51
C ASP A 248 24.42 -17.78 -11.06
N LEU A 249 25.36 -17.64 -10.12
CA LEU A 249 25.15 -17.46 -8.69
C LEU A 249 25.51 -16.03 -8.23
N CYS A 250 25.64 -15.09 -9.16
CA CYS A 250 26.04 -13.72 -8.88
C CYS A 250 24.96 -12.98 -8.08
N ILE A 251 25.11 -12.92 -6.77
CA ILE A 251 24.26 -12.17 -5.83
C ILE A 251 23.99 -10.72 -6.23
N VAL A 252 24.97 -10.03 -6.81
CA VAL A 252 24.81 -8.66 -7.32
C VAL A 252 23.80 -8.63 -8.47
N LYS A 253 23.84 -9.65 -9.35
CA LYS A 253 22.90 -9.86 -10.46
C LYS A 253 21.55 -10.42 -9.99
N THR A 254 21.55 -11.37 -9.06
CA THR A 254 20.36 -12.06 -8.54
C THR A 254 19.51 -11.16 -7.62
N PHE A 255 20.14 -10.26 -6.85
CA PHE A 255 19.45 -9.40 -5.88
C PHE A 255 19.56 -7.90 -6.20
N GLY A 256 20.18 -7.51 -7.31
CA GLY A 256 20.25 -6.11 -7.77
C GLY A 256 20.90 -5.15 -6.77
N ILE A 257 21.87 -5.62 -5.99
CA ILE A 257 22.48 -4.84 -4.90
C ILE A 257 23.49 -3.84 -5.47
N PRO A 258 23.32 -2.51 -5.29
CA PRO A 258 24.36 -1.55 -5.65
C PRO A 258 25.60 -1.79 -4.78
N LEU A 259 26.76 -1.96 -5.42
CA LEU A 259 28.03 -1.91 -4.73
C LEU A 259 28.27 -0.47 -4.23
N PRO A 260 28.83 -0.30 -3.01
CA PRO A 260 29.17 1.03 -2.49
C PRO A 260 30.14 1.76 -3.43
N GLU A 261 30.22 3.09 -3.27
CA GLU A 261 31.05 4.01 -4.08
C GLU A 261 32.49 3.53 -4.39
N PRO A 262 33.16 4.12 -5.42
CA PRO A 262 34.36 3.57 -6.08
C PRO A 262 35.55 3.22 -5.18
N THR A 263 35.56 3.70 -3.94
CA THR A 263 36.61 3.44 -2.96
C THR A 263 36.50 2.07 -2.27
N ILE A 264 35.40 1.33 -2.46
CA ILE A 264 35.20 -0.02 -1.89
C ILE A 264 34.58 -0.97 -2.95
N MET A 265 35.08 -0.96 -4.19
CA MET A 265 34.61 -1.91 -5.21
C MET A 265 35.19 -3.32 -5.01
N PRO A 266 34.39 -4.39 -5.03
CA PRO A 266 34.93 -5.72 -5.30
C PRO A 266 35.46 -5.72 -6.73
N ALA A 267 36.79 -5.77 -6.88
CA ALA A 267 37.45 -5.85 -8.18
C ALA A 267 36.84 -6.94 -9.07
N HIS A 268 36.78 -6.72 -10.38
CA HIS A 268 36.38 -7.74 -11.35
C HIS A 268 37.61 -8.53 -11.83
N ILE A 269 37.40 -9.81 -12.16
CA ILE A 269 38.42 -10.74 -12.64
C ILE A 269 37.98 -11.29 -13.99
N GLN A 270 38.88 -11.26 -14.97
CA GLN A 270 38.79 -12.01 -16.22
C GLN A 270 39.86 -13.13 -16.18
N PHE A 271 39.56 -14.28 -16.78
CA PHE A 271 40.49 -15.42 -16.87
C PHE A 271 41.12 -15.46 -18.26
N ASP A 272 42.40 -15.85 -18.36
CA ASP A 272 43.16 -15.87 -19.62
C ASP A 272 42.53 -16.73 -20.73
N ASP A 273 41.74 -17.72 -20.32
CA ASP A 273 41.09 -18.74 -21.14
C ASP A 273 39.59 -18.45 -21.38
N SER A 274 39.06 -17.30 -20.95
CA SER A 274 37.66 -16.94 -21.13
C SER A 274 37.43 -15.43 -21.23
N PRO A 275 36.60 -14.95 -22.18
CA PRO A 275 36.24 -13.53 -22.25
C PRO A 275 35.31 -13.07 -21.10
N CYS A 276 34.93 -13.97 -20.18
CA CYS A 276 33.96 -13.73 -19.12
C CYS A 276 34.55 -13.00 -17.91
N TRP A 277 33.79 -12.06 -17.34
CA TRP A 277 34.16 -11.31 -16.14
C TRP A 277 33.42 -11.83 -14.90
N TYR A 278 34.01 -11.66 -13.72
CA TYR A 278 33.41 -12.06 -12.44
C TYR A 278 33.72 -11.04 -11.34
N HIS A 279 32.77 -10.74 -10.45
CA HIS A 279 33.06 -9.94 -9.24
C HIS A 279 33.98 -10.74 -8.29
N THR A 280 34.93 -10.10 -7.61
CA THR A 280 35.80 -10.72 -6.60
C THR A 280 34.99 -11.40 -5.49
N THR A 281 33.87 -10.82 -5.07
CA THR A 281 32.96 -11.45 -4.10
C THR A 281 32.24 -12.68 -4.64
N CYS A 282 31.87 -12.70 -5.92
CA CYS A 282 31.32 -13.87 -6.60
C CYS A 282 32.37 -14.97 -6.86
N MET A 283 33.65 -14.61 -6.74
CA MET A 283 34.82 -15.49 -6.79
C MET A 283 35.41 -15.80 -5.41
N GLY A 284 34.80 -15.34 -4.32
CA GLY A 284 35.34 -15.55 -2.98
C GLY A 284 36.72 -14.91 -2.73
N LEU A 285 36.91 -13.63 -3.09
CA LEU A 285 38.06 -12.79 -2.72
C LEU A 285 37.62 -11.48 -2.01
N SER A 286 38.39 -11.00 -1.03
CA SER A 286 38.12 -9.75 -0.30
C SER A 286 39.00 -8.61 -0.82
N LEU A 287 38.52 -7.36 -0.81
CA LEU A 287 39.23 -6.17 -1.33
C LEU A 287 40.70 -6.07 -0.86
N TYR A 288 40.94 -6.29 0.44
CA TYR A 288 42.27 -6.23 1.04
C TYR A 288 43.26 -7.27 0.47
N GLN A 289 42.77 -8.41 0.01
CA GLN A 289 43.59 -9.49 -0.55
C GLN A 289 43.94 -9.22 -2.02
N PHE A 290 43.09 -8.48 -2.72
CA PHE A 290 43.32 -8.01 -4.08
C PHE A 290 44.39 -6.91 -4.11
N GLU A 291 44.30 -5.90 -3.23
CA GLU A 291 45.31 -4.83 -3.13
C GLU A 291 46.72 -5.33 -2.78
N LYS A 292 46.83 -6.45 -2.06
CA LYS A 292 48.12 -7.07 -1.71
C LYS A 292 48.71 -7.89 -2.86
N ALA A 293 47.87 -8.49 -3.70
CA ALA A 293 48.29 -9.23 -4.90
C ALA A 293 48.74 -8.28 -6.04
N LEU A 294 48.12 -7.09 -6.14
CA LEU A 294 48.50 -6.05 -7.10
C LEU A 294 49.88 -5.43 -6.84
N LYS A 295 50.34 -5.41 -5.58
CA LYS A 295 51.58 -4.71 -5.17
C LYS A 295 52.85 -5.57 -5.26
N ASP A 296 52.74 -6.86 -5.51
CA ASP A 296 53.89 -7.76 -5.67
C ASP A 296 53.54 -8.89 -6.66
N PRO A 297 53.94 -8.79 -7.94
CA PRO A 297 53.68 -9.82 -8.96
C PRO A 297 54.39 -11.16 -8.69
N ASN A 298 55.32 -11.22 -7.73
CA ASN A 298 55.98 -12.44 -7.27
C ASN A 298 55.49 -12.93 -5.89
N SER A 299 54.61 -12.17 -5.23
CA SER A 299 53.94 -12.63 -4.00
C SER A 299 53.09 -13.82 -4.40
N LYS A 300 53.45 -15.02 -3.92
CA LYS A 300 52.53 -16.17 -3.84
C LYS A 300 51.22 -15.59 -3.33
N THR A 301 50.20 -15.54 -4.20
CA THR A 301 48.86 -15.03 -3.87
C THR A 301 48.59 -15.57 -2.49
N PRO A 302 48.35 -14.72 -1.46
CA PRO A 302 48.07 -15.27 -0.16
C PRO A 302 46.91 -16.22 -0.39
N THR A 303 47.13 -17.50 -0.12
CA THR A 303 46.08 -18.50 -0.03
C THR A 303 45.25 -18.04 1.14
N VAL A 304 44.45 -17.01 0.91
CA VAL A 304 43.22 -16.83 1.62
C VAL A 304 42.40 -17.94 1.02
N THR A 305 42.55 -19.09 1.64
CA THR A 305 41.69 -20.22 1.40
C THR A 305 40.26 -19.68 1.42
N TYR A 306 39.47 -20.04 0.41
CA TYR A 306 38.03 -19.79 0.39
C TYR A 306 37.37 -20.05 1.75
N SER A 307 37.97 -20.90 2.59
CA SER A 307 37.75 -21.03 4.03
C SER A 307 37.58 -19.70 4.79
N ARG A 308 38.47 -18.70 4.67
CA ARG A 308 38.36 -17.42 5.40
C ARG A 308 37.21 -16.53 4.87
N GLN A 309 36.86 -16.70 3.61
CA GLN A 309 35.74 -15.99 2.95
C GLN A 309 34.41 -16.55 3.42
N ILE A 310 34.33 -17.88 3.41
CA ILE A 310 33.25 -18.64 4.02
C ILE A 310 33.10 -18.25 5.48
N GLU A 311 34.19 -18.12 6.24
CA GLU A 311 34.11 -17.69 7.64
C GLU A 311 33.51 -16.29 7.81
N ASN A 312 33.83 -15.34 6.93
CA ASN A 312 33.25 -14.00 6.96
C ASN A 312 31.76 -14.00 6.58
N VAL A 313 31.38 -14.72 5.52
CA VAL A 313 29.96 -14.86 5.11
C VAL A 313 29.17 -15.62 6.17
N LYS A 314 29.73 -16.67 6.76
CA LYS A 314 29.16 -17.38 7.92
C LYS A 314 28.95 -16.41 9.08
N ARG A 315 29.94 -15.56 9.39
CA ARG A 315 29.81 -14.56 10.47
C ARG A 315 28.66 -13.58 10.22
N GLU A 316 28.54 -13.03 9.02
CA GLU A 316 27.46 -12.11 8.66
C GLU A 316 26.09 -12.80 8.64
N TYR A 317 26.02 -14.03 8.11
CA TYR A 317 24.83 -14.87 8.15
C TYR A 317 24.37 -15.11 9.60
N TYR A 318 25.26 -15.61 10.46
CA TYR A 318 24.94 -15.90 11.86
C TYR A 318 24.59 -14.63 12.64
N ALA A 319 25.25 -13.50 12.38
CA ALA A 319 24.90 -12.21 12.97
C ALA A 319 23.49 -11.74 12.54
N CYS A 320 23.11 -11.98 11.27
CA CYS A 320 21.77 -11.68 10.79
C CYS A 320 20.71 -12.60 11.43
N ILE A 321 21.01 -13.90 11.55
CA ILE A 321 20.13 -14.86 12.23
C ILE A 321 19.95 -14.52 13.71
N GLU A 322 21.02 -14.16 14.42
CA GLU A 322 20.95 -13.75 15.83
C GLU A 322 20.09 -12.49 16.02
N ARG A 323 20.25 -11.49 15.14
CA ARG A 323 19.41 -10.27 15.15
C ARG A 323 17.96 -10.60 14.83
N LEU A 324 17.71 -11.47 13.85
CA LEU A 324 16.37 -11.94 13.49
C LEU A 324 15.71 -12.63 14.68
N GLN A 325 16.45 -13.49 15.39
CA GLN A 325 15.95 -14.20 16.56
C GLN A 325 15.63 -13.25 17.71
N LYS A 326 16.50 -12.27 18.00
CA LYS A 326 16.23 -11.20 18.99
C LYS A 326 14.98 -10.39 18.63
N LEU A 327 14.78 -10.09 17.35
CA LEU A 327 13.57 -9.39 16.87
C LEU A 327 12.31 -10.24 17.05
N LYS A 328 12.37 -11.54 16.67
CA LYS A 328 11.29 -12.50 16.88
C LYS A 328 10.91 -12.64 18.36
N GLU A 329 11.90 -12.78 19.24
CA GLU A 329 11.69 -12.86 20.69
C GLU A 329 11.09 -11.57 21.25
N LYS A 330 11.60 -10.40 20.81
CA LYS A 330 11.06 -9.10 21.23
C LYS A 330 9.61 -8.91 20.76
N ARG A 331 9.31 -9.31 19.52
CA ARG A 331 7.95 -9.29 18.98
C ARG A 331 7.04 -10.24 19.77
N ALA A 332 7.44 -11.49 19.96
CA ALA A 332 6.69 -12.50 20.71
C ALA A 332 6.40 -12.06 22.16
N LYS A 333 7.37 -11.45 22.85
CA LYS A 333 7.16 -10.88 24.20
C LYS A 333 6.12 -9.77 24.22
N LEU A 334 6.12 -8.91 23.20
CA LEU A 334 5.12 -7.83 23.08
C LEU A 334 3.76 -8.38 22.64
N GLU A 335 3.72 -9.33 21.70
CA GLU A 335 2.49 -10.03 21.28
C GLU A 335 1.84 -10.77 22.45
N GLU A 336 2.62 -11.41 23.32
CA GLU A 336 2.10 -12.06 24.52
C GLU A 336 1.59 -11.05 25.56
N LYS A 337 2.27 -9.90 25.71
CA LYS A 337 1.81 -8.80 26.57
C LYS A 337 0.49 -8.20 26.09
N TYR A 338 0.33 -8.10 24.77
CA TYR A 338 -0.82 -7.49 24.10
C TYR A 338 -1.78 -8.53 23.52
N ARG A 339 -1.70 -9.76 24.01
CA ARG A 339 -2.46 -10.88 23.47
C ARG A 339 -3.95 -10.54 23.56
N PRO A 340 -4.71 -10.62 22.46
CA PRO A 340 -6.16 -10.48 22.54
C PRO A 340 -6.71 -11.54 23.50
N LYS A 341 -7.83 -11.21 24.14
CA LYS A 341 -8.54 -12.17 24.97
C LYS A 341 -8.98 -13.38 24.13
N GLU A 342 -9.31 -14.50 24.77
CA GLU A 342 -9.45 -15.80 24.10
C GLU A 342 -10.54 -15.77 23.01
N LEU A 343 -11.67 -15.12 23.28
CA LEU A 343 -12.76 -14.99 22.31
C LEU A 343 -12.38 -14.06 21.16
N SER A 344 -11.67 -12.97 21.44
CA SER A 344 -11.16 -12.06 20.41
C SER A 344 -10.12 -12.74 19.52
N ALA A 345 -9.18 -13.50 20.10
CA ALA A 345 -8.24 -14.32 19.35
C ALA A 345 -8.96 -15.32 18.42
N THR A 346 -10.05 -15.92 18.92
CA THR A 346 -10.90 -16.83 18.15
C THR A 346 -11.63 -16.11 17.02
N PHE A 347 -12.15 -14.91 17.26
CA PHE A 347 -12.75 -14.07 16.23
C PHE A 347 -11.77 -13.74 15.10
N TYR A 348 -10.55 -13.31 15.43
CA TYR A 348 -9.52 -13.03 14.44
C TYR A 348 -9.13 -14.28 13.65
N SER A 349 -9.00 -15.44 14.30
CA SER A 349 -8.79 -16.72 13.60
C SER A 349 -9.91 -17.02 12.59
N CYS A 350 -11.16 -16.62 12.89
CA CYS A 350 -12.24 -16.73 11.93
C CYS A 350 -12.00 -15.84 10.70
N LEU A 351 -11.57 -14.59 10.89
CA LEU A 351 -11.23 -13.69 9.77
C LEU A 351 -10.06 -14.22 8.93
N GLU A 352 -9.05 -14.83 9.55
CA GLU A 352 -7.92 -15.43 8.84
C GLU A 352 -8.36 -16.57 7.91
N LYS A 353 -9.25 -17.45 8.39
CA LYS A 353 -9.83 -18.54 7.59
C LYS A 353 -10.71 -18.05 6.43
N LEU A 354 -11.18 -16.80 6.46
CA LEU A 354 -11.86 -16.14 5.33
C LEU A 354 -10.87 -15.51 4.34
N GLY A 355 -9.56 -15.56 4.62
CA GLY A 355 -8.51 -14.95 3.81
C GLY A 355 -8.34 -13.45 4.08
N ALA A 356 -8.83 -12.96 5.23
CA ALA A 356 -8.62 -11.61 5.74
C ALA A 356 -7.67 -11.67 6.94
N SER A 357 -6.43 -12.15 6.70
CA SER A 357 -5.44 -12.29 7.77
C SER A 357 -4.78 -10.95 8.10
N ARG A 358 -4.73 -10.66 9.39
CA ARG A 358 -3.90 -9.60 9.96
C ARG A 358 -2.68 -10.31 10.54
N LYS A 359 -1.66 -10.57 9.70
CA LYS A 359 -0.49 -11.36 10.12
C LYS A 359 0.29 -10.71 11.27
N ALA A 360 0.02 -9.44 11.55
CA ALA A 360 0.13 -8.88 12.89
C ALA A 360 -1.24 -8.34 13.31
N TRP A 361 -1.67 -8.57 14.55
CA TRP A 361 -2.92 -8.08 15.18
C TRP A 361 -3.14 -6.55 15.10
N TYR A 362 -2.19 -5.84 14.50
CA TYR A 362 -1.99 -4.40 14.41
C TYR A 362 -1.97 -3.88 12.96
N GLU A 363 -2.11 -4.74 11.96
CA GLU A 363 -2.22 -4.33 10.57
C GLU A 363 -3.65 -3.86 10.24
N ASN A 364 -3.73 -2.76 9.49
CA ASN A 364 -4.97 -2.29 8.91
C ASN A 364 -5.48 -3.32 7.87
N LEU A 365 -6.79 -3.40 7.70
CA LEU A 365 -7.38 -4.18 6.63
C LEU A 365 -7.00 -3.57 5.29
N THR A 366 -6.71 -4.42 4.31
CA THR A 366 -6.62 -4.01 2.91
C THR A 366 -8.04 -3.99 2.31
N GLY A 367 -8.21 -3.34 1.16
CA GLY A 367 -9.49 -3.40 0.44
C GLY A 367 -9.91 -4.82 0.08
N ILE A 368 -8.94 -5.70 -0.21
CA ILE A 368 -9.18 -7.13 -0.46
C ILE A 368 -9.72 -7.82 0.80
N HIS A 369 -9.14 -7.54 1.98
CA HIS A 369 -9.64 -8.08 3.24
C HIS A 369 -11.07 -7.62 3.51
N ALA A 370 -11.33 -6.33 3.38
CA ALA A 370 -12.65 -5.74 3.59
C ALA A 370 -13.71 -6.42 2.68
N ARG A 371 -13.40 -6.57 1.38
CA ARG A 371 -14.27 -7.26 0.41
C ARG A 371 -14.52 -8.72 0.79
N LYS A 372 -13.46 -9.49 1.10
CA LYS A 372 -13.60 -10.91 1.48
C LYS A 372 -14.47 -11.12 2.71
N ILE A 373 -14.41 -10.21 3.69
CA ILE A 373 -15.21 -10.29 4.91
C ILE A 373 -16.69 -10.12 4.58
N VAL A 374 -17.05 -9.04 3.86
CA VAL A 374 -18.46 -8.73 3.60
C VAL A 374 -19.10 -9.66 2.57
N THR A 375 -18.34 -10.25 1.65
CA THR A 375 -18.87 -11.26 0.71
C THR A 375 -19.07 -12.64 1.36
N GLN A 376 -18.40 -12.92 2.48
CA GLN A 376 -18.46 -14.22 3.16
C GLN A 376 -19.16 -14.14 4.53
N ILE A 377 -20.06 -13.17 4.73
CA ILE A 377 -20.81 -13.01 5.99
C ILE A 377 -21.55 -14.28 6.43
N PRO A 378 -22.25 -15.04 5.55
CA PRO A 378 -22.89 -16.28 5.97
C PRO A 378 -21.91 -17.28 6.60
N LYS A 379 -20.74 -17.46 5.98
CA LYS A 379 -19.68 -18.31 6.49
C LYS A 379 -19.09 -17.78 7.80
N LEU A 380 -18.92 -16.46 7.92
CA LEU A 380 -18.52 -15.83 9.19
C LEU A 380 -19.53 -16.17 10.30
N ILE A 381 -20.83 -16.00 10.05
CA ILE A 381 -21.89 -16.32 11.02
C ILE A 381 -21.80 -17.76 11.51
N GLU A 382 -21.63 -18.73 10.60
CA GLU A 382 -21.47 -20.14 10.94
C GLU A 382 -20.28 -20.37 11.88
N MET A 383 -19.14 -19.79 11.56
CA MET A 383 -17.92 -19.90 12.37
C MET A 383 -18.09 -19.24 13.74
N LEU A 384 -18.76 -18.08 13.82
CA LEU A 384 -19.04 -17.42 15.09
C LEU A 384 -20.02 -18.21 15.95
N LYS A 385 -20.99 -18.90 15.34
CA LYS A 385 -21.91 -19.81 16.06
C LYS A 385 -21.16 -21.03 16.61
N GLN A 386 -20.28 -21.63 15.82
CA GLN A 386 -19.45 -22.78 16.25
C GLN A 386 -18.56 -22.43 17.47
N ASN A 387 -18.13 -21.17 17.58
CA ASN A 387 -17.29 -20.70 18.68
C ASN A 387 -18.09 -19.98 19.79
N ASN A 388 -19.43 -20.08 19.79
CA ASN A 388 -20.34 -19.41 20.76
C ASN A 388 -20.25 -17.87 20.81
N ILE A 389 -19.52 -17.22 19.89
CA ILE A 389 -19.36 -15.76 19.81
C ILE A 389 -20.66 -15.12 19.33
N PHE A 390 -21.38 -15.76 18.40
CA PHE A 390 -22.61 -15.20 17.83
C PHE A 390 -23.75 -15.05 18.85
N ASN A 391 -23.69 -15.79 19.96
CA ASN A 391 -24.71 -15.74 21.02
C ASN A 391 -24.51 -14.58 22.00
N ILE A 392 -23.37 -13.86 21.91
CA ILE A 392 -23.10 -12.69 22.74
C ILE A 392 -24.08 -11.58 22.36
N THR A 393 -24.70 -10.97 23.38
CA THR A 393 -25.66 -9.87 23.20
C THR A 393 -25.05 -8.74 22.36
N GLY A 394 -25.77 -8.31 21.32
CA GLY A 394 -25.33 -7.25 20.40
C GLY A 394 -24.54 -7.74 19.18
N ILE A 395 -23.83 -8.87 19.24
CA ILE A 395 -23.06 -9.39 18.09
C ILE A 395 -23.93 -9.65 16.85
N PRO A 396 -25.13 -10.25 16.94
CA PRO A 396 -26.01 -10.42 15.78
C PRO A 396 -26.34 -9.10 15.08
N ASN A 397 -26.62 -8.04 15.86
CA ASN A 397 -26.95 -6.72 15.32
C ASN A 397 -25.74 -6.06 14.64
N ILE A 398 -24.54 -6.25 15.18
CA ILE A 398 -23.30 -5.74 14.58
C ILE A 398 -22.97 -6.49 13.27
N ILE A 399 -23.20 -7.80 13.23
CA ILE A 399 -23.04 -8.59 11.99
C ILE A 399 -24.09 -8.20 10.94
N ASP A 400 -25.34 -7.97 11.35
CA ASP A 400 -26.40 -7.48 10.48
C ASP A 400 -26.11 -6.05 9.96
N LEU A 401 -25.45 -5.21 10.77
CA LEU A 401 -24.92 -3.92 10.34
C LEU A 401 -23.82 -4.08 9.28
N LEU A 402 -22.87 -4.98 9.51
CA LEU A 402 -21.81 -5.31 8.54
C LEU A 402 -22.39 -5.84 7.22
N SER A 403 -23.45 -6.64 7.30
CA SER A 403 -24.20 -7.15 6.13
C SER A 403 -24.88 -6.05 5.34
N SER A 404 -25.58 -5.14 6.03
CA SER A 404 -26.17 -3.95 5.38
C SER A 404 -25.12 -3.12 4.64
N PHE A 405 -23.94 -2.92 5.24
CA PHE A 405 -22.86 -2.20 4.56
C PHE A 405 -22.29 -2.97 3.35
N GLY A 406 -22.19 -4.30 3.45
CA GLY A 406 -21.79 -5.16 2.34
C GLY A 406 -22.66 -4.99 1.09
N LYS A 407 -23.97 -4.76 1.25
CA LYS A 407 -24.88 -4.45 0.14
C LYS A 407 -24.59 -3.11 -0.52
N ILE A 408 -24.22 -2.08 0.26
CA ILE A 408 -23.77 -0.79 -0.31
C ILE A 408 -22.47 -1.01 -1.10
N GLN A 409 -21.54 -1.79 -0.53
CA GLN A 409 -20.27 -2.09 -1.18
C GLN A 409 -20.44 -2.78 -2.54
N SER A 410 -21.46 -3.63 -2.74
CA SER A 410 -21.65 -4.28 -4.05
C SER A 410 -21.93 -3.31 -5.20
N PHE A 411 -22.33 -2.07 -4.90
CA PHE A 411 -22.51 -0.99 -5.89
C PHE A 411 -21.24 -0.17 -6.16
N THR A 412 -20.12 -0.47 -5.47
CA THR A 412 -18.84 0.21 -5.72
C THR A 412 -18.15 -0.45 -6.92
N CYS A 413 -18.63 -0.13 -8.12
CA CYS A 413 -18.16 -0.71 -9.38
C CYS A 413 -17.67 0.36 -10.36
N SER A 414 -16.82 -0.05 -11.30
CA SER A 414 -16.20 0.80 -12.32
C SER A 414 -17.15 1.11 -13.49
N ARG A 415 -18.45 1.36 -13.23
CA ARG A 415 -19.47 1.68 -14.24
C ARG A 415 -20.50 2.66 -13.72
N LYS A 416 -21.35 3.15 -14.63
CA LYS A 416 -22.54 3.93 -14.27
C LYS A 416 -23.65 3.05 -13.69
N LEU A 417 -24.33 3.67 -12.73
CA LEU A 417 -25.62 3.42 -12.12
C LEU A 417 -26.75 3.35 -13.15
N THR A 418 -27.57 2.31 -13.21
CA THR A 418 -28.93 2.50 -13.76
C THR A 418 -29.78 3.29 -12.76
N ASP A 419 -30.88 3.90 -13.22
CA ASP A 419 -31.74 4.69 -12.32
C ASP A 419 -32.34 3.85 -11.20
N SER A 420 -32.74 2.60 -11.49
CA SER A 420 -33.21 1.64 -10.47
C SER A 420 -32.13 1.32 -9.44
N GLU A 421 -30.90 1.08 -9.89
CA GLU A 421 -29.77 0.82 -8.98
C GLU A 421 -29.42 2.05 -8.14
N CYS A 422 -29.57 3.26 -8.71
CA CYS A 422 -29.37 4.51 -7.98
C CYS A 422 -30.36 4.65 -6.81
N GLU A 423 -31.64 4.38 -7.04
CA GLU A 423 -32.66 4.40 -5.98
C GLU A 423 -32.41 3.31 -4.94
N GLU A 424 -32.05 2.10 -5.38
CA GLU A 424 -31.73 0.99 -4.48
C GLU A 424 -30.57 1.31 -3.54
N VAL A 425 -29.44 1.77 -4.08
CA VAL A 425 -28.25 2.08 -3.25
C VAL A 425 -28.51 3.27 -2.32
N VAL A 426 -29.30 4.27 -2.74
CA VAL A 426 -29.70 5.38 -1.88
C VAL A 426 -30.57 4.89 -0.72
N SER A 427 -31.53 4.00 -0.98
CA SER A 427 -32.33 3.36 0.08
C SER A 427 -31.44 2.60 1.06
N LEU A 428 -30.51 1.78 0.55
CA LEU A 428 -29.56 1.02 1.38
C LEU A 428 -28.68 1.94 2.26
N ILE A 429 -28.25 3.10 1.74
CA ILE A 429 -27.50 4.09 2.53
C ILE A 429 -28.35 4.62 3.68
N TYR A 430 -29.62 5.00 3.43
CA TYR A 430 -30.52 5.47 4.50
C TYR A 430 -30.80 4.38 5.54
N GLU A 431 -31.11 3.16 5.10
CA GLU A 431 -31.33 2.01 6.00
C GLU A 431 -30.10 1.72 6.87
N PHE A 432 -28.91 1.72 6.26
CA PHE A 432 -27.67 1.54 6.99
C PHE A 432 -27.41 2.69 7.98
N ALA A 433 -27.74 3.92 7.60
CA ALA A 433 -27.56 5.08 8.46
C ALA A 433 -28.47 5.03 9.72
N GLU A 434 -29.70 4.56 9.58
CA GLU A 434 -30.58 4.32 10.74
C GLU A 434 -30.11 3.12 11.59
N LYS A 435 -29.65 2.05 10.95
CA LYS A 435 -29.09 0.89 11.66
C LYS A 435 -27.83 1.24 12.44
N ILE A 436 -26.89 2.00 11.88
CA ILE A 436 -25.65 2.35 12.59
C ILE A 436 -25.92 3.27 13.78
N LYS A 437 -26.93 4.14 13.69
CA LYS A 437 -27.38 5.00 14.80
C LYS A 437 -27.96 4.22 15.97
N THR A 438 -28.55 3.05 15.71
CA THR A 438 -29.13 2.20 16.77
C THR A 438 -28.10 1.22 17.34
N VAL A 439 -27.22 0.66 16.51
CA VAL A 439 -26.22 -0.35 16.93
C VAL A 439 -24.99 0.29 17.60
N MET A 440 -24.56 1.46 17.12
CA MET A 440 -23.33 2.15 17.56
C MET A 440 -23.59 3.65 17.90
N PRO A 441 -24.62 3.98 18.72
CA PRO A 441 -25.09 5.36 18.90
C PRO A 441 -24.05 6.33 19.45
N LEU A 442 -23.18 5.85 20.34
CA LEU A 442 -22.20 6.64 21.10
C LEU A 442 -20.84 6.70 20.43
N GLU A 443 -20.63 5.94 19.37
CA GLU A 443 -19.38 5.96 18.62
C GLU A 443 -19.18 7.30 17.94
N ASN A 444 -17.91 7.68 17.73
CA ASN A 444 -17.61 8.86 16.94
C ASN A 444 -18.11 8.65 15.49
N THR A 445 -18.48 9.70 14.76
CA THR A 445 -18.87 9.54 13.34
C THR A 445 -17.65 9.25 12.46
N GLY A 446 -16.63 10.10 12.55
CA GLY A 446 -15.45 10.04 11.68
C GLY A 446 -15.74 10.49 10.23
N GLN A 447 -14.74 11.05 9.56
CA GLN A 447 -14.88 11.64 8.22
C GLN A 447 -15.41 10.64 7.18
N LYS A 448 -14.89 9.41 7.21
CA LYS A 448 -15.22 8.39 6.21
C LYS A 448 -16.71 8.00 6.22
N LEU A 449 -17.28 7.84 7.41
CA LEU A 449 -18.68 7.49 7.57
C LEU A 449 -19.59 8.61 7.04
N HIS A 450 -19.33 9.85 7.44
CA HIS A 450 -20.08 11.01 6.95
C HIS A 450 -20.01 11.15 5.43
N MET A 451 -18.82 11.00 4.84
CA MET A 451 -18.66 11.07 3.39
C MET A 451 -19.48 10.01 2.66
N MET A 452 -19.52 8.76 3.16
CA MET A 452 -20.34 7.72 2.56
C MET A 452 -21.84 8.00 2.73
N LEU A 453 -22.29 8.39 3.92
CA LEU A 453 -23.72 8.52 4.23
C LEU A 453 -24.36 9.79 3.67
N VAL A 454 -23.60 10.88 3.54
CA VAL A 454 -24.11 12.15 3.04
C VAL A 454 -23.72 12.35 1.58
N HIS A 455 -22.42 12.29 1.29
CA HIS A 455 -21.90 12.60 -0.03
C HIS A 455 -21.98 11.42 -1.01
N GLY A 456 -22.12 10.17 -0.52
CA GLY A 456 -22.47 9.02 -1.36
C GLY A 456 -23.76 9.25 -2.11
N ILE A 457 -24.80 9.70 -1.40
CA ILE A 457 -26.11 10.04 -1.98
C ILE A 457 -25.97 11.15 -3.04
N GLN A 458 -25.21 12.21 -2.73
CA GLN A 458 -24.98 13.29 -3.69
C GLN A 458 -24.24 12.81 -4.95
N GLN A 459 -23.22 11.96 -4.80
CA GLN A 459 -22.48 11.43 -5.94
C GLN A 459 -23.36 10.52 -6.80
N ILE A 460 -24.15 9.63 -6.20
CA ILE A 460 -25.08 8.76 -6.91
C ILE A 460 -26.11 9.59 -7.68
N ARG A 461 -26.73 10.59 -7.04
CA ARG A 461 -27.75 11.43 -7.70
C ARG A 461 -27.20 12.29 -8.83
N LYS A 462 -26.03 12.91 -8.64
CA LYS A 462 -25.45 13.82 -9.63
C LYS A 462 -24.71 13.09 -10.75
N LYS A 463 -23.98 12.04 -10.40
CA LYS A 463 -23.03 11.39 -11.30
C LYS A 463 -23.48 9.99 -11.71
N LYS A 464 -24.52 9.42 -11.10
CA LYS A 464 -24.94 8.03 -11.33
C LYS A 464 -23.78 7.05 -11.19
N ASP A 465 -22.93 7.24 -10.19
CA ASP A 465 -21.86 6.29 -9.87
C ASP A 465 -21.47 6.40 -8.39
N LEU A 466 -20.94 5.30 -7.86
CA LEU A 466 -20.28 5.29 -6.55
C LEU A 466 -18.78 4.97 -6.70
N GLY A 467 -18.40 4.09 -7.64
CA GLY A 467 -17.02 3.66 -7.83
C GLY A 467 -16.44 3.86 -9.23
N LEU A 468 -17.08 4.62 -10.14
CA LEU A 468 -16.64 4.70 -11.54
C LEU A 468 -15.21 5.24 -11.68
N LEU A 469 -14.92 6.36 -11.01
CA LEU A 469 -13.59 6.97 -10.95
C LEU A 469 -13.16 7.05 -9.48
N CYS A 470 -12.48 6.03 -9.00
CA CYS A 470 -12.03 5.91 -7.61
C CYS A 470 -10.57 5.49 -7.54
N GLU A 471 -9.92 5.77 -6.42
CA GLU A 471 -8.50 5.60 -6.13
C GLU A 471 -7.94 4.17 -6.31
N GLN A 472 -8.78 3.18 -6.62
CA GLN A 472 -8.34 1.80 -6.87
C GLN A 472 -7.27 1.69 -7.97
N GLY A 473 -7.41 2.47 -9.05
CA GLY A 473 -6.44 2.45 -10.14
C GLY A 473 -5.06 2.86 -9.67
N ILE A 474 -4.96 4.00 -8.95
CA ILE A 474 -3.68 4.48 -8.44
C ILE A 474 -3.13 3.58 -7.33
N GLU A 475 -4.00 2.99 -6.49
CA GLU A 475 -3.57 2.01 -5.48
C GLU A 475 -2.90 0.79 -6.15
N SER A 476 -3.50 0.28 -7.23
CA SER A 476 -2.93 -0.83 -8.00
C SER A 476 -1.61 -0.47 -8.68
N SER A 477 -1.44 0.79 -9.09
CA SER A 477 -0.18 1.28 -9.65
C SER A 477 0.98 1.22 -8.65
N HIS A 478 0.74 1.28 -7.33
CA HIS A 478 1.83 1.13 -6.35
C HIS A 478 2.53 -0.22 -6.48
N LYS A 479 1.77 -1.31 -6.67
CA LYS A 479 2.35 -2.65 -6.89
C LYS A 479 3.22 -2.66 -8.14
N GLU A 480 2.74 -2.05 -9.22
CA GLU A 480 3.47 -1.95 -10.48
C GLU A 480 4.76 -1.14 -10.32
N PHE A 481 4.68 0.07 -9.75
CA PHE A 481 5.85 0.92 -9.54
C PHE A 481 6.85 0.28 -8.57
N ASN A 482 6.40 -0.50 -7.58
CA ASN A 482 7.30 -1.28 -6.74
C ASN A 482 8.05 -2.34 -7.55
N LYS A 483 7.36 -3.08 -8.44
CA LYS A 483 8.01 -4.02 -9.37
C LYS A 483 8.98 -3.30 -10.32
N LEU A 484 8.56 -2.18 -10.92
CA LEU A 484 9.42 -1.37 -11.80
C LEU A 484 10.63 -0.84 -11.05
N SER A 485 10.49 -0.40 -9.80
CA SER A 485 11.61 0.10 -8.99
C SER A 485 12.65 -0.98 -8.69
N GLN A 486 12.23 -2.25 -8.67
CA GLN A 486 13.11 -3.41 -8.50
C GLN A 486 13.76 -3.83 -9.82
N ARG A 487 13.05 -3.69 -10.95
CA ARG A 487 13.54 -4.04 -12.30
C ARG A 487 14.46 -2.97 -12.90
N ILE A 488 14.13 -1.70 -12.68
CA ILE A 488 14.81 -0.54 -13.27
C ILE A 488 15.93 -0.10 -12.33
N PHE A 489 17.16 -0.53 -12.65
CA PHE A 489 18.34 -0.23 -11.86
C PHE A 489 19.18 0.89 -12.50
N THR A 490 19.27 2.02 -11.82
CA THR A 490 20.16 3.13 -12.19
C THR A 490 20.61 3.88 -10.93
N ARG A 491 21.86 4.37 -10.93
CA ARG A 491 22.42 5.20 -9.85
C ARG A 491 21.83 6.62 -9.83
N ASP A 492 21.25 7.05 -10.94
CA ASP A 492 20.60 8.35 -11.07
C ASP A 492 19.12 8.22 -10.68
N PRO A 493 18.71 8.73 -9.50
CA PRO A 493 17.33 8.59 -9.03
C PRO A 493 16.33 9.26 -9.97
N LEU A 494 16.72 10.35 -10.65
CA LEU A 494 15.85 11.05 -11.59
C LEU A 494 15.60 10.20 -12.84
N LYS A 495 16.66 9.61 -13.42
CA LYS A 495 16.50 8.67 -14.53
C LYS A 495 15.68 7.45 -14.15
N ARG A 496 15.79 6.98 -12.89
CA ARG A 496 14.96 5.87 -12.41
C ARG A 496 13.48 6.23 -12.50
N LEU A 497 13.10 7.38 -11.93
CA LEU A 497 11.71 7.85 -11.96
C LEU A 497 11.23 8.11 -13.39
N GLU A 498 12.09 8.70 -14.24
CA GLU A 498 11.79 8.93 -15.66
C GLU A 498 11.50 7.62 -16.41
N TRP A 499 12.33 6.60 -16.24
CA TRP A 499 12.14 5.30 -16.88
C TRP A 499 10.90 4.58 -16.35
N MET A 500 10.63 4.68 -15.05
CA MET A 500 9.40 4.15 -14.45
C MET A 500 8.14 4.81 -15.04
N LEU A 501 8.14 6.14 -15.22
CA LEU A 501 7.05 6.86 -15.89
C LEU A 501 6.87 6.41 -17.33
N LYS A 502 7.96 6.38 -18.10
CA LYS A 502 7.93 5.98 -19.51
C LYS A 502 7.37 4.57 -19.69
N GLU A 503 7.78 3.64 -18.83
CA GLU A 503 7.31 2.27 -18.90
C GLU A 503 5.84 2.13 -18.52
N SER A 504 5.39 2.83 -17.46
CA SER A 504 3.97 2.88 -17.09
C SER A 504 3.10 3.50 -18.20
N ALA A 505 3.56 4.60 -18.81
CA ALA A 505 2.87 5.24 -19.92
C ALA A 505 2.81 4.34 -21.17
N ARG A 506 3.92 3.64 -21.48
CA ARG A 506 3.99 2.70 -22.62
C ARG A 506 2.95 1.58 -22.48
N LYS A 507 2.83 0.99 -21.29
CA LYS A 507 1.83 -0.07 -21.04
C LYS A 507 0.40 0.43 -21.21
N THR A 508 0.10 1.62 -20.68
CA THR A 508 -1.21 2.25 -20.83
C THR A 508 -1.54 2.46 -22.30
N LEU A 509 -0.60 3.03 -23.07
CA LEU A 509 -0.76 3.26 -24.50
C LEU A 509 -0.96 1.96 -25.30
N ILE A 510 -0.24 0.89 -24.95
CA ILE A 510 -0.42 -0.41 -25.59
C ILE A 510 -1.80 -0.97 -25.26
N ASN A 511 -2.20 -0.97 -23.99
CA ASN A 511 -3.52 -1.44 -23.56
C ASN A 511 -4.64 -0.68 -24.31
N ASP A 512 -4.52 0.64 -24.47
CA ASP A 512 -5.50 1.46 -25.17
C ASP A 512 -5.55 1.17 -26.67
N LYS A 513 -4.41 0.86 -27.30
CA LYS A 513 -4.33 0.55 -28.75
C LYS A 513 -4.77 -0.86 -29.10
N THR A 514 -4.42 -1.85 -28.27
CA THR A 514 -4.57 -3.28 -28.62
C THR A 514 -5.69 -3.96 -27.84
N GLY A 515 -6.17 -3.36 -26.75
CA GLY A 515 -7.07 -4.01 -25.80
C GLY A 515 -6.40 -5.17 -25.03
N LEU A 516 -5.10 -5.40 -25.20
CA LEU A 516 -4.36 -6.43 -24.47
C LEU A 516 -4.27 -6.04 -23.00
N LYS A 517 -4.86 -6.87 -22.14
CA LYS A 517 -4.63 -6.80 -20.71
C LYS A 517 -3.26 -7.43 -20.44
N PHE A 518 -2.35 -6.63 -19.90
CA PHE A 518 -1.16 -7.17 -19.24
C PHE A 518 -1.61 -7.77 -17.90
N ASP A 519 -2.17 -8.99 -17.95
CA ASP A 519 -2.48 -9.72 -16.74
C ASP A 519 -1.17 -10.16 -16.09
N ASP A 520 -1.01 -9.77 -14.83
CA ASP A 520 0.18 -9.90 -13.99
C ASP A 520 0.57 -11.37 -13.68
N ASP A 521 -0.16 -12.35 -14.24
CA ASP A 521 -0.03 -13.79 -14.02
C ASP A 521 0.45 -14.58 -15.26
N ASN A 522 0.57 -13.96 -16.44
CA ASN A 522 1.09 -14.61 -17.66
C ASN A 522 2.40 -13.92 -18.11
N GLU A 523 3.53 -14.30 -17.53
CA GLU A 523 4.88 -13.83 -17.93
C GLU A 523 5.41 -14.52 -19.22
N GLU A 524 4.60 -15.27 -19.98
CA GLU A 524 5.08 -16.00 -21.17
C GLU A 524 5.03 -15.20 -22.50
N ASP A 525 4.23 -14.14 -22.63
CA ASP A 525 3.95 -13.53 -23.95
C ASP A 525 4.86 -12.35 -24.37
N ILE A 526 5.98 -12.09 -23.68
CA ILE A 526 6.91 -11.00 -24.07
C ILE A 526 7.96 -11.44 -25.12
N ASN A 527 8.00 -12.71 -25.52
CA ASN A 527 8.98 -13.18 -26.51
C ASN A 527 8.52 -13.10 -27.98
N ASP A 528 7.26 -12.74 -28.28
CA ASP A 528 6.71 -12.82 -29.64
C ASP A 528 6.43 -11.47 -30.32
N ILE A 529 7.13 -10.39 -29.94
CA ILE A 529 7.13 -9.16 -30.74
C ILE A 529 8.58 -8.73 -31.05
N ASN A 530 9.12 -9.31 -32.13
CA ASN A 530 10.17 -8.73 -32.96
C ASN A 530 9.60 -8.41 -34.33
#